data_AF-K2JBY8-F1
#
_entry.id   AF-K2JBY8-F1
#
_cell.length_a   1.000
_cell.length_b   1.000
_cell.length_c   1.000
_cell.angle_alpha   90.00
_cell.angle_beta   90.00
_cell.angle_gamma   90.00
#
_symmetry.space_group_name_H-M   'P 1'
#
loop_
_entity.id
_entity.type
_entity.pdbx_description
1 polymer ?
#
loop_
_entity_poly.entity_id
_entity_poly.type
_entity_poly.pdbx_seq_one_letter_code
_entity_poly.pdbx_strand_id
1 'polypeptide(L)'
;RLALPADTPLMIGMSVDVNIVIRVSEAALLIPGQALRGDTVFTVEDGTARRQTIQPGIQGITHVEVRSGLPETAQIITPFPETLEDGARVTVRGE
;
A
#
# COMPACT_ATOMS: atom_id res chain seq x y z
N ARG A 1 -17.40 -25.69 -0.63
CA ARG A 1 -18.19 -25.99 0.59
C ARG A 1 -17.36 -25.55 1.78
N LEU A 2 -17.80 -24.54 2.54
CA LEU A 2 -17.18 -24.22 3.83
C LEU A 2 -17.78 -25.12 4.90
N ALA A 3 -16.92 -25.71 5.74
CA ALA A 3 -17.31 -26.47 6.91
C ALA A 3 -16.48 -25.97 8.09
N LEU A 4 -17.12 -25.83 9.24
CA LEU A 4 -16.46 -25.43 10.48
C LEU A 4 -16.00 -26.69 11.23
N PRO A 5 -14.98 -26.60 12.10
CA PRO A 5 -14.61 -27.68 13.02
C PRO A 5 -15.83 -28.22 13.78
N ALA A 6 -15.85 -29.53 14.05
CA ALA A 6 -17.02 -30.21 14.62
C ALA A 6 -17.36 -29.75 16.06
N ASP A 7 -16.39 -29.19 16.75
CA ASP A 7 -16.47 -28.63 18.10
C ASP A 7 -16.81 -27.14 18.12
N THR A 8 -17.13 -26.54 16.96
CA THR A 8 -17.50 -25.12 16.88
C THR A 8 -18.83 -24.89 17.64
N PRO A 9 -18.85 -24.05 18.70
CA PRO A 9 -20.01 -23.90 19.59
C PRO A 9 -21.10 -22.98 19.01
N LEU A 10 -21.31 -23.02 17.70
CA LEU A 10 -22.33 -22.19 17.03
C LEU A 10 -23.67 -22.93 16.97
N MET A 11 -24.72 -22.23 17.35
CA MET A 11 -26.08 -22.73 17.34
C MET A 11 -26.85 -22.24 16.12
N ILE A 12 -27.94 -22.95 15.79
CA ILE A 12 -28.87 -22.53 14.74
C ILE A 12 -29.42 -21.14 15.07
N GLY A 13 -29.41 -20.24 14.09
CA GLY A 13 -29.90 -18.86 14.24
C GLY A 13 -28.83 -17.85 14.64
N MET A 14 -27.58 -18.27 14.86
CA MET A 14 -26.45 -17.35 15.02
C MET A 14 -25.94 -16.84 13.67
N SER A 15 -25.57 -15.56 13.61
CA SER A 15 -24.84 -14.98 12.48
C SER A 15 -23.34 -15.18 12.64
N VAL A 16 -22.63 -15.35 11.54
CA VAL A 16 -21.17 -15.44 11.51
C VAL A 16 -20.59 -14.51 10.45
N ASP A 17 -19.43 -13.93 10.76
CA ASP A 17 -18.60 -13.23 9.79
C ASP A 17 -17.41 -14.13 9.43
N VAL A 18 -17.14 -14.25 8.13
CA VAL A 18 -16.01 -15.04 7.62
C VAL A 18 -15.06 -14.12 6.87
N ASN A 19 -13.84 -13.99 7.36
CA ASN A 19 -12.76 -13.31 6.65
C ASN A 19 -12.01 -14.30 5.78
N ILE A 20 -11.94 -14.05 4.47
CA ILE A 20 -11.22 -14.90 3.51
C ILE A 20 -9.89 -14.23 3.16
N VAL A 21 -8.79 -14.86 3.55
CA VAL A 21 -7.43 -14.41 3.20
C VAL A 21 -6.97 -15.17 1.95
N ILE A 22 -6.92 -14.49 0.81
CA ILE A 22 -6.53 -15.12 -0.47
C ILE A 22 -5.03 -15.03 -0.77
N ARG A 23 -4.33 -14.07 -0.16
CA ARG A 23 -2.88 -13.83 -0.32
C ARG A 23 -2.31 -13.20 0.94
N VAL A 24 -1.07 -13.59 1.26
CA VAL A 24 -0.24 -13.01 2.30
C VAL A 24 1.14 -12.78 1.70
N SER A 25 1.73 -11.62 1.97
CA SER A 25 3.11 -11.29 1.60
C SER A 25 3.83 -10.87 2.87
N GLU A 26 4.85 -11.64 3.26
CA GLU A 26 5.65 -11.37 4.46
C GLU A 26 6.77 -10.38 4.11
N ALA A 27 7.10 -9.49 5.06
CA ALA A 27 8.15 -8.48 4.89
C ALA A 27 8.00 -7.60 3.62
N ALA A 28 6.75 -7.28 3.25
CA ALA A 28 6.46 -6.43 2.11
C ALA A 28 6.80 -4.95 2.37
N LEU A 29 7.37 -4.27 1.37
CA LEU A 29 7.48 -2.82 1.37
C LEU A 29 6.09 -2.20 1.14
N LEU A 30 5.64 -1.34 2.06
CA LEU A 30 4.32 -0.73 2.01
C LEU A 30 4.41 0.79 1.82
N ILE A 31 3.55 1.31 0.96
CA ILE A 31 3.33 2.75 0.80
C ILE A 31 1.86 3.09 1.05
N PRO A 32 1.51 4.31 1.51
CA PRO A 32 0.13 4.76 1.55
C PRO A 32 -0.49 4.76 0.14
N GLY A 33 -1.69 4.20 -0.01
CA GLY A 33 -2.36 4.14 -1.32
C GLY A 33 -2.63 5.52 -1.92
N GLN A 34 -2.79 6.54 -1.08
CA GLN A 34 -2.96 7.94 -1.49
C GLN A 34 -1.71 8.53 -2.18
N ALA A 35 -0.54 7.91 -2.03
CA ALA A 35 0.70 8.33 -2.68
C ALA A 35 0.88 7.75 -4.09
N LEU A 36 -0.02 6.85 -4.53
CA LEU A 36 0.08 6.12 -5.79
C LEU A 36 -0.96 6.61 -6.80
N ARG A 37 -0.52 6.86 -8.04
CA ARG A 37 -1.40 7.06 -9.19
C ARG A 37 -1.07 6.03 -10.26
N GLY A 38 -1.97 5.05 -10.44
CA GLY A 38 -1.70 3.91 -11.31
C GLY A 38 -0.54 3.08 -10.76
N ASP A 39 0.62 3.20 -11.39
CA ASP A 39 1.89 2.57 -11.01
C ASP A 39 2.98 3.60 -10.65
N THR A 40 2.63 4.88 -10.56
CA THR A 40 3.58 5.97 -10.39
C THR A 40 3.47 6.60 -9.01
N VAL A 41 4.63 6.85 -8.40
CA VAL A 41 4.78 7.62 -7.16
C VAL A 41 5.74 8.78 -7.37
N PHE A 42 5.76 9.72 -6.43
CA PHE A 42 6.84 10.69 -6.31
C PHE A 42 7.72 10.35 -5.12
N THR A 43 9.03 10.33 -5.35
CA THR A 43 10.07 10.20 -4.32
C THR A 43 10.80 11.52 -4.13
N VAL A 44 11.50 11.68 -3.01
CA VAL A 44 12.37 12.83 -2.74
C VAL A 44 13.82 12.38 -2.75
N GLU A 45 14.61 12.92 -3.67
CA GLU A 45 16.06 12.74 -3.78
C GLU A 45 16.73 14.12 -3.68
N ASP A 46 17.53 14.34 -2.63
CA ASP A 46 18.27 15.60 -2.42
C ASP A 46 17.41 16.88 -2.55
N GLY A 47 16.21 16.85 -1.96
CA GLY A 47 15.25 17.97 -2.02
C GLY A 47 14.64 18.18 -3.41
N THR A 48 14.62 17.14 -4.23
CA THR A 48 14.06 17.15 -5.59
C THR A 48 13.05 16.02 -5.73
N ALA A 49 11.86 16.33 -6.23
CA ALA A 49 10.83 15.34 -6.50
C ALA A 49 11.18 14.54 -7.76
N ARG A 50 11.14 13.20 -7.66
CA ARG A 50 11.35 12.30 -8.80
C ARG A 50 10.15 11.39 -9.01
N ARG A 51 9.62 11.36 -10.23
CA ARG A 51 8.62 10.36 -10.61
C ARG A 51 9.29 9.00 -10.73
N GLN A 52 8.77 8.02 -10.00
CA GLN A 52 9.22 6.64 -10.11
C GLN A 52 8.04 5.73 -10.40
N THR A 53 8.22 4.87 -11.41
CA THR A 53 7.30 3.78 -11.72
C THR A 53 7.65 2.60 -10.85
N ILE A 54 6.64 2.00 -10.23
CA ILE A 54 6.75 0.86 -9.34
C ILE A 54 5.98 -0.33 -9.89
N GLN A 55 6.25 -1.50 -9.32
CA GLN A 55 5.40 -2.67 -9.53
C GLN A 55 4.50 -2.86 -8.31
N PRO A 56 3.21 -2.45 -8.35
CA PRO A 56 2.30 -2.66 -7.23
C PRO A 56 1.94 -4.15 -7.07
N GLY A 57 1.80 -4.57 -5.82
CA GLY A 57 1.36 -5.90 -5.41
C GLY A 57 -0.05 -5.87 -4.83
N ILE A 58 -0.23 -6.47 -3.64
CA ILE A 58 -1.47 -6.43 -2.88
C ILE A 58 -1.86 -4.96 -2.59
N GLN A 59 -3.08 -4.60 -2.97
CA GLN A 59 -3.67 -3.28 -2.65
C GLN A 59 -4.68 -3.45 -1.52
N GLY A 60 -4.32 -2.95 -0.34
CA GLY A 60 -5.19 -2.89 0.82
C GLY A 60 -6.03 -1.61 0.83
N ILE A 61 -6.77 -1.40 1.92
CA ILE A 61 -7.64 -0.23 2.09
C ILE A 61 -6.81 1.06 2.22
N THR A 62 -5.69 1.01 2.95
CA THR A 62 -4.87 2.19 3.27
C THR A 62 -3.49 2.15 2.64
N HIS A 63 -2.96 0.95 2.35
CA HIS A 63 -1.60 0.75 1.87
C HIS A 63 -1.56 -0.16 0.64
N VAL A 64 -0.49 0.01 -0.14
CA VAL A 64 -0.18 -0.80 -1.32
C VAL A 64 1.20 -1.41 -1.12
N GLU A 65 1.31 -2.71 -1.41
CA GLU A 65 2.59 -3.40 -1.51
C GLU A 65 3.36 -2.94 -2.74
N VAL A 66 4.66 -2.70 -2.57
CA VAL A 66 5.61 -2.41 -3.63
C VAL A 66 6.51 -3.63 -3.84
N ARG A 67 6.41 -4.26 -5.00
CA ARG A 67 7.20 -5.46 -5.35
C ARG A 67 8.57 -5.13 -5.94
N SER A 68 8.67 -3.98 -6.61
CA SER A 68 9.92 -3.46 -7.18
C SER A 68 9.76 -1.98 -7.56
N GLY A 69 10.88 -1.32 -7.83
CA GLY A 69 10.91 0.08 -8.28
C GLY A 69 11.09 1.12 -7.19
N LEU A 70 11.24 0.72 -5.91
CA LEU A 70 11.64 1.61 -4.81
C LEU A 70 12.61 0.90 -3.86
N PRO A 71 13.62 1.61 -3.33
CA PRO A 71 14.38 1.14 -2.18
C PRO A 71 13.56 1.29 -0.88
N GLU A 72 13.85 0.46 0.12
CA GLU A 72 13.19 0.51 1.45
C GLU A 72 13.37 1.86 2.16
N THR A 73 14.42 2.60 1.82
CA THR A 73 14.75 3.91 2.39
C THR A 73 14.13 5.07 1.63
N ALA A 74 13.28 4.81 0.63
CA ALA A 74 12.68 5.85 -0.19
C ALA A 74 11.76 6.77 0.65
N GLN A 75 11.97 8.07 0.54
CA GLN A 75 10.99 9.06 1.00
C GLN A 75 10.00 9.33 -0.12
N ILE A 76 8.71 9.13 0.16
CA ILE A 76 7.62 9.32 -0.81
C ILE A 76 6.81 10.56 -0.48
N ILE A 77 6.32 11.23 -1.52
CA ILE A 77 5.41 12.36 -1.39
C ILE A 77 3.98 11.83 -1.29
N THR A 78 3.26 12.26 -0.25
CA THR A 78 1.86 11.87 -0.02
C THR A 78 1.03 13.08 0.43
N PRO A 79 -0.22 13.25 -0.03
CA PRO A 79 -0.88 12.52 -1.13
C PRO A 79 -0.19 12.73 -2.48
N PHE A 80 -0.56 11.93 -3.50
CA PHE A 80 -0.02 12.09 -4.85
C PHE A 80 -0.33 13.51 -5.36
N PRO A 81 0.69 14.31 -5.70
CA PRO A 81 0.48 15.69 -6.12
C PRO A 81 -0.04 15.77 -7.56
N GLU A 82 -1.12 16.53 -7.78
CA GLU A 82 -1.73 16.68 -9.12
C GLU A 82 -0.88 17.50 -10.10
N THR A 83 -0.15 18.49 -9.58
CA THR A 83 0.55 19.51 -10.39
C THR A 83 2.06 19.50 -10.23
N LEU A 84 2.61 18.60 -9.41
CA LEU A 84 4.06 18.52 -9.21
C LEU A 84 4.71 17.91 -10.46
N GLU A 85 5.71 18.61 -10.97
CA GLU A 85 6.49 18.14 -12.11
C GLU A 85 7.69 17.30 -11.64
N ASP A 86 8.16 16.42 -12.52
CA ASP A 86 9.40 15.71 -12.26
C ASP A 86 10.59 16.69 -12.23
N GLY A 87 11.50 16.53 -11.27
CA GLY A 87 12.62 17.45 -11.08
C GLY A 87 12.29 18.73 -10.29
N ALA A 88 11.05 18.89 -9.82
CA ALA A 88 10.66 20.04 -9.01
C ALA A 88 11.37 20.05 -7.65
N ARG A 89 11.79 21.23 -7.18
CA ARG A 89 12.37 21.39 -5.83
C ARG A 89 11.28 21.24 -4.78
N VAL A 90 11.56 20.45 -3.75
CA VAL A 90 10.66 20.20 -2.63
C VAL A 90 11.41 20.28 -1.30
N THR A 91 10.69 20.58 -0.23
CA THR A 91 11.22 20.58 1.13
C THR A 91 10.39 19.63 1.97
N VAL A 92 11.05 18.68 2.62
CA VAL A 92 10.39 17.79 3.57
C VAL A 92 10.06 18.60 4.82
N ARG A 93 8.77 18.72 5.13
CA ARG A 93 8.33 19.18 6.46
C ARG A 93 8.04 17.94 7.29
N GLY A 94 8.83 17.72 8.33
CA GLY A 94 8.47 16.78 9.37
C GLY A 94 7.36 17.36 10.23
N GLU A 95 6.43 16.51 10.65
CA GLU A 95 5.61 16.77 11.85
C GLU A 95 6.42 16.47 13.11
#